data_AF-A5Z9X5-F1
#
_entry.id   AF-A5Z9X5-F1
#
_cell.length_a   1.000
_cell.length_b   1.000
_cell.length_c   1.000
_cell.angle_alpha   90.00
_cell.angle_beta   90.00
_cell.angle_gamma   90.00
#
_symmetry.space_group_name_H-M   'P 1'
#
loop_
_entity.id
_entity.type
_entity.pdbx_description
1 polymer ?
#
loop_
_entity_poly.entity_id
_entity_poly.type
_entity_poly.pdbx_seq_one_letter_code
_entity_poly.pdbx_strand_id
1 'polypeptide(L)'
;MKKLLNLTIIFTIILSLTFIPTFQTNAASKVNITYYAGKGHFKAKPNRSKNKITIKNKLNKKRGYSPAIRRDGYTFDGWYTKKKGGKKYSASTIITKKQKLYPHWIKKYKINTNYFVPMGLSFDNLDEFQKYYGSMTVLKKNIKKHVFPGIVKCKTSSEDILNFLVMESSDEDKDKPFSYSIQYANCKLKNVINIKKTTSMNVFLKKLGVKQYNYNSKKHTIDFICGKCYCKFDNDDDDAEYEDIWWTIKMNDKNQLTPDTIVNFQRITDWEVW
;
A
#
# COMPACT_ATOMS: atom_id res chain seq x y z
N MET A 1 41.55 -74.77 -48.34
CA MET A 1 42.16 -74.34 -47.06
C MET A 1 42.36 -72.83 -47.05
N LYS A 2 41.46 -72.08 -46.41
CA LYS A 2 41.60 -70.68 -45.94
C LYS A 2 40.21 -70.16 -45.55
N LYS A 3 39.72 -70.53 -44.36
CA LYS A 3 38.57 -69.90 -43.67
C LYS A 3 38.38 -70.46 -42.26
N LEU A 4 39.47 -70.72 -41.53
CA LEU A 4 39.42 -71.24 -40.15
C LEU A 4 40.08 -70.31 -39.11
N LEU A 5 40.13 -69.00 -39.38
CA LEU A 5 40.76 -68.04 -38.46
C LEU A 5 40.00 -66.70 -38.44
N ASN A 6 38.76 -66.72 -37.99
CA ASN A 6 38.08 -65.52 -37.47
C ASN A 6 36.83 -65.81 -36.63
N LEU A 7 36.55 -67.08 -36.30
CA LEU A 7 35.38 -67.46 -35.49
C LEU A 7 35.62 -67.33 -33.97
N THR A 8 36.82 -66.98 -33.53
CA THR A 8 37.19 -66.93 -32.11
C THR A 8 37.31 -65.50 -31.53
N ILE A 9 37.10 -64.45 -32.33
CA ILE A 9 37.11 -63.05 -31.83
C ILE A 9 35.69 -62.51 -31.59
N ILE A 10 34.66 -63.15 -32.15
CA ILE A 10 33.26 -62.70 -31.97
C ILE A 10 32.66 -63.22 -30.65
N PHE A 11 33.27 -64.22 -30.00
CA PHE A 11 32.71 -64.84 -28.80
C PHE A 11 33.16 -64.21 -27.46
N THR A 12 33.96 -63.13 -27.47
CA THR A 12 34.44 -62.46 -26.25
C THR A 12 33.91 -61.04 -26.04
N ILE A 13 32.91 -60.59 -26.81
CA ILE A 13 32.30 -59.24 -26.65
C ILE A 13 30.78 -59.31 -26.38
N ILE A 14 30.27 -60.43 -25.86
CA ILE A 14 28.88 -60.52 -25.35
C ILE A 14 28.86 -61.16 -23.97
N LEU A 15 29.68 -60.65 -23.04
CA LEU A 15 29.48 -60.91 -21.61
C LEU A 15 29.98 -59.75 -20.74
N SER A 16 29.66 -58.52 -21.14
CA SER A 16 29.73 -57.36 -20.26
C SER A 16 28.54 -56.45 -20.50
N LEU A 17 27.33 -57.02 -20.51
CA LEU A 17 26.18 -56.24 -20.03
C LEU A 17 26.43 -55.99 -18.55
N THR A 18 27.13 -54.90 -18.27
CA THR A 18 27.14 -54.30 -16.94
C THR A 18 25.69 -54.14 -16.55
N PHE A 19 25.28 -54.88 -15.53
CA PHE A 19 24.01 -54.68 -14.87
C PHE A 19 24.10 -53.30 -14.24
N ILE A 20 23.77 -52.24 -14.98
CA ILE A 20 23.59 -50.92 -14.39
C ILE A 20 22.38 -51.11 -13.48
N PRO A 21 22.52 -51.07 -12.14
CA PRO A 21 21.35 -51.01 -11.30
C PRO A 21 20.64 -49.74 -11.72
N THR A 22 19.52 -49.89 -12.41
CA THR A 22 18.61 -48.77 -12.61
C THR A 22 18.14 -48.45 -11.19
N PHE A 23 18.77 -47.46 -10.56
CA PHE A 23 18.15 -46.81 -9.42
C PHE A 23 16.86 -46.26 -9.98
N GLN A 24 15.75 -46.96 -9.74
CA GLN A 24 14.43 -46.39 -9.91
C GLN A 24 14.44 -45.14 -9.05
N THR A 25 14.64 -43.98 -9.68
CA THR A 25 14.44 -42.71 -9.02
C THR A 25 12.94 -42.63 -8.80
N ASN A 26 12.50 -43.14 -7.64
CA ASN A 26 11.11 -43.11 -7.26
C ASN A 26 10.61 -41.69 -7.45
N ALA A 27 9.62 -41.53 -8.32
CA ALA A 27 9.06 -40.22 -8.61
C ALA A 27 8.66 -39.60 -7.27
N ALA A 28 9.28 -38.47 -6.94
CA ALA A 28 9.11 -37.86 -5.62
C ALA A 28 7.61 -37.72 -5.29
N SER A 29 7.18 -38.33 -4.18
CA SER A 29 5.79 -38.33 -3.74
C SER A 29 5.23 -36.91 -3.78
N LYS A 30 4.04 -36.72 -4.36
CA LYS A 30 3.41 -35.41 -4.49
C LYS A 30 2.26 -35.27 -3.51
N VAL A 31 2.06 -34.06 -3.03
CA VAL A 31 1.01 -33.71 -2.07
C VAL A 31 0.25 -32.48 -2.54
N ASN A 32 -1.08 -32.50 -2.36
CA ASN A 32 -1.96 -31.43 -2.81
C ASN A 32 -2.09 -30.32 -1.76
N ILE A 33 -1.88 -29.08 -2.20
CA ILE A 33 -2.20 -27.86 -1.45
C ILE A 33 -3.38 -27.20 -2.13
N THR A 34 -4.47 -26.98 -1.38
CA THR A 34 -5.67 -26.32 -1.92
C THR A 34 -5.81 -24.92 -1.35
N TYR A 35 -5.81 -23.92 -2.22
CA TYR A 35 -6.03 -22.52 -1.88
C TYR A 35 -7.48 -22.15 -2.22
N TYR A 36 -8.23 -21.61 -1.25
CA TYR A 36 -9.60 -21.13 -1.47
C TYR A 36 -9.61 -19.64 -1.81
N ALA A 37 -10.50 -19.17 -2.68
CA ALA A 37 -10.63 -17.75 -2.98
C ALA A 37 -11.43 -17.00 -1.90
N GLY A 38 -12.33 -17.70 -1.19
CA GLY A 38 -13.22 -17.09 -0.20
C GLY A 38 -14.12 -16.05 -0.85
N LYS A 39 -14.14 -14.82 -0.32
CA LYS A 39 -14.84 -13.66 -0.89
C LYS A 39 -13.97 -12.82 -1.85
N GLY A 40 -12.76 -13.30 -2.18
CA GLY A 40 -11.87 -12.66 -3.15
C GLY A 40 -11.80 -13.45 -4.45
N HIS A 41 -10.89 -13.06 -5.34
CA HIS A 41 -10.62 -13.74 -6.60
C HIS A 41 -9.11 -13.82 -6.87
N PHE A 42 -8.64 -14.90 -7.51
CA PHE A 42 -7.24 -15.04 -7.88
C PHE A 42 -6.86 -14.02 -8.97
N LYS A 43 -5.67 -13.40 -8.86
CA LYS A 43 -5.23 -12.38 -9.82
C LYS A 43 -4.92 -12.96 -11.21
N ALA A 44 -4.41 -14.20 -11.24
CA ALA A 44 -4.05 -14.88 -12.49
C ALA A 44 -5.27 -15.13 -13.37
N LYS A 45 -5.22 -14.69 -14.64
CA LYS A 45 -6.34 -14.75 -15.60
C LYS A 45 -7.01 -16.15 -15.67
N PRO A 46 -6.28 -17.28 -15.75
CA PRO A 46 -6.90 -18.61 -15.84
C PRO A 46 -7.64 -19.08 -14.57
N ASN A 47 -7.47 -18.37 -13.46
CA ASN A 47 -8.00 -18.77 -12.15
C ASN A 47 -8.99 -17.75 -11.57
N ARG A 48 -9.28 -16.65 -12.28
CA ARG A 48 -10.05 -15.52 -11.73
C ARG A 48 -11.47 -15.91 -11.31
N SER A 49 -12.12 -16.78 -12.08
CA SER A 49 -13.46 -17.31 -11.80
C SER A 49 -13.47 -18.48 -10.80
N LYS A 50 -12.31 -19.01 -10.41
CA LYS A 50 -12.23 -20.23 -9.58
C LYS A 50 -12.37 -19.89 -8.10
N ASN A 51 -13.29 -20.58 -7.43
CA ASN A 51 -13.47 -20.49 -5.97
C ASN A 51 -12.37 -21.19 -5.16
N LYS A 52 -11.57 -22.05 -5.80
CA LYS A 52 -10.37 -22.69 -5.24
C LYS A 52 -9.43 -23.14 -6.36
N ILE A 53 -8.15 -23.29 -6.03
CA ILE A 53 -7.17 -23.96 -6.89
C ILE A 53 -6.39 -24.99 -6.08
N THR A 54 -6.01 -26.09 -6.72
CA THR A 54 -5.19 -27.14 -6.11
C THR A 54 -3.87 -27.23 -6.85
N ILE A 55 -2.77 -27.22 -6.10
CA ILE A 55 -1.41 -27.29 -6.62
C ILE A 55 -0.72 -28.52 -6.03
N LYS A 56 -0.12 -29.34 -6.89
CA LYS A 56 0.74 -30.46 -6.50
C LYS A 56 2.11 -29.93 -6.10
N ASN A 57 2.60 -30.33 -4.93
CA ASN A 57 3.93 -30.01 -4.42
C ASN A 57 4.71 -31.30 -4.13
N LYS A 58 6.04 -31.30 -4.26
CA LYS A 58 6.85 -32.44 -3.81
C LYS A 58 6.75 -32.57 -2.28
N LEU A 59 6.61 -33.79 -1.77
CA LEU A 59 6.60 -34.07 -0.34
C LEU A 59 7.93 -33.61 0.28
N ASN A 60 7.88 -33.10 1.51
CA ASN A 60 9.05 -32.62 2.27
C ASN A 60 9.85 -31.50 1.58
N LYS A 61 9.22 -30.76 0.65
CA LYS A 61 9.80 -29.58 0.02
C LYS A 61 8.93 -28.35 0.26
N LYS A 62 9.57 -27.18 0.36
CA LYS A 62 8.86 -25.89 0.38
C LYS A 62 8.18 -25.63 -0.97
N ARG A 63 7.08 -24.86 -0.93
CA ARG A 63 6.40 -24.46 -2.18
C ARG A 63 7.10 -23.29 -2.87
N GLY A 64 7.71 -22.38 -2.12
CA GLY A 64 8.43 -21.22 -2.63
C GLY A 64 7.55 -20.00 -2.90
N TYR A 65 6.32 -20.17 -3.40
CA TYR A 65 5.38 -19.07 -3.60
C TYR A 65 3.93 -19.44 -3.25
N SER A 66 3.09 -18.43 -3.06
CA SER A 66 1.65 -18.58 -2.89
C SER A 66 0.90 -17.83 -3.99
N PRO A 67 -0.32 -18.26 -4.36
CA PRO A 67 -1.15 -17.55 -5.31
C PRO A 67 -1.46 -16.12 -4.84
N ALA A 68 -1.39 -15.17 -5.76
CA ALA A 68 -1.84 -13.80 -5.52
C ALA A 68 -3.37 -13.71 -5.66
N ILE A 69 -4.00 -13.05 -4.69
CA ILE A 69 -5.45 -12.93 -4.58
C ILE A 69 -5.82 -11.49 -4.26
N ARG A 70 -7.00 -11.03 -4.72
CA ARG A 70 -7.53 -9.68 -4.47
C ARG A 70 -8.95 -9.75 -3.94
N ARG A 71 -9.31 -8.76 -3.12
CA ARG A 71 -10.67 -8.49 -2.66
C ARG A 71 -10.85 -6.99 -2.49
N ASP A 72 -11.82 -6.41 -3.17
CA ASP A 72 -11.99 -4.96 -3.18
C ASP A 72 -12.41 -4.43 -1.80
N GLY A 73 -11.81 -3.31 -1.38
CA GLY A 73 -11.93 -2.77 -0.03
C GLY A 73 -11.16 -3.51 1.06
N TYR A 74 -10.34 -4.52 0.72
CA TYR A 74 -9.54 -5.28 1.69
C TYR A 74 -8.07 -5.40 1.28
N THR A 75 -7.19 -5.46 2.27
CA THR A 75 -5.79 -5.85 2.13
C THR A 75 -5.67 -7.34 2.44
N PHE A 76 -4.94 -8.07 1.60
CA PHE A 76 -4.63 -9.48 1.84
C PHE A 76 -3.65 -9.59 3.00
N ASP A 77 -4.03 -10.24 4.11
CA ASP A 77 -3.11 -10.43 5.24
C ASP A 77 -2.25 -11.69 5.06
N GLY A 78 -2.82 -12.74 4.47
CA GLY A 78 -2.10 -13.99 4.22
C GLY A 78 -3.00 -15.19 4.04
N TRP A 79 -2.36 -16.33 3.79
CA TRP A 79 -2.99 -17.65 3.73
C TRP A 79 -2.97 -18.28 5.12
N TYR A 80 -4.04 -18.94 5.53
CA TYR A 80 -4.20 -19.54 6.85
C TYR A 80 -4.79 -20.94 6.78
N THR A 81 -4.50 -21.78 7.77
CA THR A 81 -4.99 -23.17 7.81
C THR A 81 -6.49 -23.31 8.10
N LYS A 82 -7.17 -22.23 8.53
CA LYS A 82 -8.61 -22.19 8.81
C LYS A 82 -9.24 -20.92 8.26
N LYS A 83 -10.55 -20.96 7.97
CA LYS A 83 -11.35 -19.80 7.50
C LYS A 83 -11.35 -18.63 8.50
N LYS A 84 -11.41 -18.95 9.80
CA LYS A 84 -11.28 -18.02 10.93
C LYS A 84 -10.19 -18.56 11.86
N GLY A 85 -9.31 -17.68 12.34
CA GLY A 85 -8.13 -18.09 13.12
C GLY A 85 -7.21 -19.04 12.34
N GLY A 86 -6.60 -19.99 13.05
CA GLY A 86 -5.63 -20.92 12.48
C GLY A 86 -4.23 -20.34 12.36
N LYS A 87 -3.30 -21.15 11.89
CA LYS A 87 -1.89 -20.75 11.74
C LYS A 87 -1.71 -20.07 10.39
N LYS A 88 -0.99 -18.94 10.39
CA LYS A 88 -0.57 -18.27 9.15
C LYS A 88 0.39 -19.17 8.40
N TYR A 89 0.10 -19.41 7.13
CA TYR A 89 0.92 -20.19 6.22
C TYR A 89 1.95 -19.31 5.52
N SER A 90 3.19 -19.78 5.48
CA SER A 90 4.27 -19.19 4.69
C SER A 90 4.57 -20.09 3.50
N ALA A 91 4.93 -19.50 2.36
CA ALA A 91 5.38 -20.26 1.20
C ALA A 91 6.70 -21.02 1.44
N SER A 92 7.44 -20.65 2.50
CA SER A 92 8.63 -21.37 2.97
C SER A 92 8.32 -22.58 3.84
N THR A 93 7.07 -22.78 4.28
CA THR A 93 6.68 -23.93 5.10
C THR A 93 6.90 -25.23 4.32
N ILE A 94 7.57 -26.21 4.96
CA ILE A 94 7.76 -27.55 4.39
C ILE A 94 6.42 -28.28 4.33
N ILE A 95 6.10 -28.84 3.16
CA ILE A 95 4.82 -29.48 2.91
C ILE A 95 4.96 -30.99 3.13
N THR A 96 4.49 -31.46 4.29
CA THR A 96 4.54 -32.87 4.69
C THR A 96 3.20 -33.59 4.52
N LYS A 97 2.10 -32.85 4.34
CA LYS A 97 0.76 -33.42 4.18
C LYS A 97 -0.17 -32.52 3.39
N LYS A 98 -1.30 -33.10 2.94
CA LYS A 98 -2.35 -32.35 2.25
C LYS A 98 -2.86 -31.24 3.16
N GLN A 99 -3.03 -30.03 2.62
CA GLN A 99 -3.54 -28.92 3.41
C GLN A 99 -4.43 -27.98 2.61
N LYS A 100 -5.36 -27.37 3.34
CA LYS A 100 -6.31 -26.37 2.85
C LYS A 100 -5.92 -25.02 3.42
N LEU A 101 -5.87 -24.02 2.55
CA LEU A 101 -5.45 -22.67 2.87
C LEU A 101 -6.55 -21.68 2.51
N TYR A 102 -6.83 -20.78 3.44
CA TYR A 102 -7.90 -19.80 3.37
C TYR A 102 -7.33 -18.39 3.45
N PRO A 103 -7.81 -17.45 2.63
CA PRO A 103 -7.29 -16.09 2.63
C PRO A 103 -7.89 -15.33 3.79
N HIS A 104 -7.05 -14.67 4.57
CA HIS A 104 -7.48 -13.70 5.57
C HIS A 104 -7.33 -12.30 5.02
N TRP A 105 -8.26 -11.44 5.41
CA TRP A 105 -8.44 -10.12 4.84
C TRP A 105 -8.54 -9.08 5.94
N ILE A 106 -7.85 -7.97 5.77
CA ILE A 106 -7.95 -6.79 6.62
C ILE A 106 -8.78 -5.75 5.86
N LYS A 107 -9.89 -5.29 6.44
CA LYS A 107 -10.71 -4.22 5.83
C LYS A 107 -9.91 -2.93 5.78
N LYS A 108 -9.83 -2.30 4.60
CA LYS A 108 -9.10 -1.04 4.41
C LYS A 108 -9.82 0.12 5.10
N TYR A 109 -9.06 1.16 5.41
CA TYR A 109 -9.66 2.45 5.75
C TYR A 109 -10.29 3.08 4.50
N LYS A 110 -11.41 3.78 4.70
CA LYS A 110 -11.95 4.72 3.72
C LYS A 110 -11.32 6.07 4.02
N ILE A 111 -10.66 6.65 3.03
CA ILE A 111 -10.06 7.98 3.12
C ILE A 111 -11.07 9.00 2.58
N ASN A 112 -11.23 10.11 3.27
CA ASN A 112 -11.99 11.27 2.82
C ASN A 112 -11.08 12.14 1.94
N THR A 113 -11.13 11.93 0.63
CA THR A 113 -10.26 12.62 -0.33
C THR A 113 -10.55 14.12 -0.44
N ASN A 114 -11.70 14.60 0.07
CA ASN A 114 -12.01 16.02 0.09
C ASN A 114 -11.02 16.84 0.92
N TYR A 115 -10.30 16.21 1.85
CA TYR A 115 -9.23 16.86 2.62
C TYR A 115 -8.01 17.25 1.77
N PHE A 116 -7.81 16.61 0.62
CA PHE A 116 -6.64 16.84 -0.24
C PHE A 116 -6.93 17.75 -1.41
N VAL A 117 -8.19 17.82 -1.88
CA VAL A 117 -8.58 18.69 -3.00
C VAL A 117 -8.09 20.13 -2.81
N PRO A 118 -8.37 20.83 -1.70
CA PRO A 118 -7.95 22.22 -1.53
C PRO A 118 -6.45 22.39 -1.22
N MET A 119 -5.67 21.31 -1.12
CA MET A 119 -4.21 21.41 -0.95
C MET A 119 -3.49 21.80 -2.26
N GLY A 120 -4.14 21.59 -3.42
CA GLY A 120 -3.63 21.98 -4.74
C GLY A 120 -4.31 23.23 -5.32
N LEU A 121 -5.13 23.92 -4.53
CA LEU A 121 -5.92 25.07 -4.97
C LEU A 121 -5.51 26.34 -4.20
N SER A 122 -5.70 27.48 -4.86
CA SER A 122 -5.66 28.79 -4.24
C SER A 122 -7.01 29.48 -4.44
N PHE A 123 -7.44 30.25 -3.46
CA PHE A 123 -8.71 30.98 -3.49
C PHE A 123 -8.50 32.44 -3.06
N ASP A 124 -9.32 33.35 -3.57
CA ASP A 124 -9.24 34.77 -3.20
C ASP A 124 -9.86 35.04 -1.83
N ASN A 125 -10.76 34.16 -1.38
CA ASN A 125 -11.38 34.27 -0.07
C ASN A 125 -11.19 32.98 0.75
N LEU A 126 -10.80 33.18 2.00
CA LEU A 126 -10.63 32.11 2.98
C LEU A 126 -11.92 31.30 3.21
N ASP A 127 -13.09 31.92 3.01
CA ASP A 127 -14.38 31.25 3.20
C ASP A 127 -14.67 30.15 2.17
N GLU A 128 -14.01 30.18 1.01
CA GLU A 128 -14.16 29.15 -0.02
C GLU A 128 -13.67 27.77 0.46
N PHE A 129 -12.70 27.74 1.37
CA PHE A 129 -12.21 26.52 2.00
C PHE A 129 -13.24 25.85 2.92
N GLN A 130 -14.27 26.58 3.38
CA GLN A 130 -15.29 26.03 4.27
C GLN A 130 -16.11 24.92 3.60
N LYS A 131 -16.20 24.89 2.26
CA LYS A 131 -16.82 23.79 1.50
C LYS A 131 -16.15 22.43 1.78
N TYR A 132 -14.85 22.44 2.06
CA TYR A 132 -14.04 21.23 2.27
C TYR A 132 -13.89 20.87 3.74
N TYR A 133 -13.73 21.89 4.60
CA TYR A 133 -13.37 21.70 6.01
C TYR A 133 -14.47 22.09 7.00
N GLY A 134 -15.61 22.59 6.51
CA GLY A 134 -16.68 23.17 7.32
C GLY A 134 -16.33 24.55 7.87
N SER A 135 -17.13 25.03 8.82
CA SER A 135 -16.91 26.34 9.45
C SER A 135 -15.50 26.43 10.06
N MET A 136 -14.90 27.61 9.92
CA MET A 136 -13.52 27.91 10.32
C MET A 136 -13.46 29.20 11.15
N THR A 137 -12.56 29.22 12.13
CA THR A 137 -12.23 30.40 12.93
C THR A 137 -10.77 30.76 12.72
N VAL A 138 -10.50 32.03 12.44
CA VAL A 138 -9.12 32.54 12.31
C VAL A 138 -8.48 32.63 13.70
N LEU A 139 -7.37 31.93 13.89
CA LEU A 139 -6.58 31.96 15.12
C LEU A 139 -5.43 32.99 15.05
N LYS A 140 -4.87 33.19 13.86
CA LYS A 140 -3.77 34.13 13.62
C LYS A 140 -3.86 34.63 12.19
N LYS A 141 -3.68 35.94 12.00
CA LYS A 141 -3.62 36.58 10.68
C LYS A 141 -2.44 37.55 10.69
N ASN A 142 -1.46 37.31 9.82
CA ASN A 142 -0.34 38.21 9.57
C ASN A 142 -0.25 38.45 8.07
N ILE A 143 -0.95 39.48 7.60
CA ILE A 143 -0.96 39.90 6.21
C ILE A 143 -0.65 41.39 6.21
N LYS A 144 0.32 41.79 5.38
CA LYS A 144 0.70 43.19 5.19
C LYS A 144 0.77 43.43 3.69
N LYS A 145 0.22 44.56 3.25
CA LYS A 145 0.29 44.95 1.84
C LYS A 145 1.76 45.05 1.41
N HIS A 146 2.09 44.51 0.24
CA HIS A 146 3.45 44.50 -0.33
C HIS A 146 4.52 43.78 0.52
N VAL A 147 4.13 42.98 1.53
CA VAL A 147 5.06 42.15 2.31
C VAL A 147 4.55 40.72 2.31
N PHE A 148 5.14 39.90 1.45
CA PHE A 148 4.73 38.53 1.18
C PHE A 148 5.88 37.53 1.38
N PRO A 149 5.56 36.26 1.73
CA PRO A 149 4.22 35.73 1.94
C PRO A 149 3.60 36.16 3.28
N GLY A 150 2.29 36.41 3.26
CA GLY A 150 1.46 36.49 4.47
C GLY A 150 1.15 35.09 5.02
N ILE A 151 0.69 35.02 6.27
CA ILE A 151 0.34 33.75 6.93
C ILE A 151 -1.00 33.89 7.65
N VAL A 152 -1.88 32.91 7.45
CA VAL A 152 -3.12 32.77 8.21
C VAL A 152 -3.22 31.38 8.81
N LYS A 153 -3.65 31.29 10.06
CA LYS A 153 -3.91 30.03 10.75
C LYS A 153 -5.36 29.95 11.15
N CYS A 154 -6.04 28.87 10.78
CA CYS A 154 -7.44 28.65 11.09
C CYS A 154 -7.64 27.36 11.89
N LYS A 155 -8.67 27.34 12.74
CA LYS A 155 -9.21 26.14 13.37
C LYS A 155 -10.57 25.83 12.76
N THR A 156 -10.79 24.59 12.34
CA THR A 156 -12.08 24.14 11.82
C THR A 156 -13.00 23.73 12.97
N SER A 157 -14.30 23.66 12.71
CA SER A 157 -15.29 23.08 13.63
C SER A 157 -15.00 21.62 14.02
N SER A 158 -14.29 20.87 13.15
CA SER A 158 -13.79 19.52 13.44
C SER A 158 -12.48 19.51 14.25
N GLU A 159 -12.04 20.70 14.68
CA GLU A 159 -10.81 20.99 15.43
C GLU A 159 -9.51 20.71 14.67
N ASP A 160 -9.57 20.67 13.35
CA ASP A 160 -8.38 20.62 12.51
C ASP A 160 -7.74 22.01 12.44
N ILE A 161 -6.42 22.07 12.22
CA ILE A 161 -5.66 23.31 12.10
C ILE A 161 -5.12 23.43 10.68
N LEU A 162 -5.55 24.48 9.98
CA LEU A 162 -5.12 24.79 8.62
C LEU A 162 -4.15 25.97 8.65
N ASN A 163 -3.01 25.85 7.97
CA ASN A 163 -2.02 26.92 7.87
C ASN A 163 -1.92 27.33 6.40
N PHE A 164 -2.23 28.60 6.15
CA PHE A 164 -2.30 29.19 4.84
C PHE A 164 -1.08 30.07 4.58
N LEU A 165 -0.54 29.94 3.38
CA LEU A 165 0.29 30.95 2.76
C LEU A 165 -0.62 31.96 2.05
N VAL A 166 -0.30 33.24 2.16
CA VAL A 166 -1.04 34.30 1.47
C VAL A 166 -0.09 35.03 0.54
N MET A 167 -0.47 35.13 -0.74
CA MET A 167 0.24 35.90 -1.76
C MET A 167 -0.62 37.09 -2.20
N GLU A 168 -0.02 38.01 -2.95
CA GLU A 168 -0.80 38.99 -3.71
C GLU A 168 -1.63 38.24 -4.76
N SER A 169 -2.87 38.67 -4.99
CA SER A 169 -3.66 38.11 -6.09
C SER A 169 -3.01 38.45 -7.43
N SER A 170 -3.10 37.54 -8.40
CA SER A 170 -2.64 37.77 -9.77
C SER A 170 -3.52 38.74 -10.55
N ASP A 171 -4.75 38.97 -10.08
CA ASP A 171 -5.76 39.75 -10.78
C ASP A 171 -5.78 41.22 -10.33
N GLU A 172 -6.04 42.13 -11.29
CA GLU A 172 -6.19 43.58 -11.05
C GLU A 172 -7.43 43.95 -10.22
N ASP A 173 -8.19 42.97 -9.73
CA ASP A 173 -9.35 43.19 -8.86
C ASP A 173 -8.91 43.73 -7.49
N LYS A 174 -8.99 45.06 -7.36
CA LYS A 174 -8.63 45.79 -6.14
C LYS A 174 -9.44 45.34 -4.91
N ASP A 175 -10.59 44.72 -5.10
CA ASP A 175 -11.45 44.25 -4.00
C ASP A 175 -10.98 42.89 -3.43
N LYS A 176 -10.12 42.17 -4.16
CA LYS A 176 -9.57 40.85 -3.77
C LYS A 176 -8.05 40.81 -3.88
N PRO A 177 -7.33 41.59 -3.04
CA PRO A 177 -5.88 41.77 -3.19
C PRO A 177 -5.03 40.56 -2.78
N PHE A 178 -5.62 39.47 -2.30
CA PHE A 178 -4.89 38.34 -1.71
C PHE A 178 -5.37 37.00 -2.24
N SER A 179 -4.43 36.11 -2.50
CA SER A 179 -4.68 34.70 -2.79
C SER A 179 -4.22 33.83 -1.62
N TYR A 180 -5.05 32.87 -1.21
CA TYR A 180 -4.84 32.00 -0.06
C TYR A 180 -4.65 30.56 -0.54
N SER A 181 -3.56 29.92 -0.11
CA SER A 181 -3.28 28.51 -0.40
C SER A 181 -2.87 27.76 0.87
N ILE A 182 -3.19 26.47 0.96
CA ILE A 182 -2.82 25.66 2.14
C ILE A 182 -1.35 25.27 2.04
N GLN A 183 -0.54 25.74 2.98
CA GLN A 183 0.84 25.29 3.11
C GLN A 183 0.90 23.90 3.75
N TYR A 184 0.16 23.71 4.83
CA TYR A 184 0.00 22.41 5.49
C TYR A 184 -1.22 22.38 6.40
N ALA A 185 -1.76 21.19 6.60
CA ALA A 185 -2.91 20.97 7.47
C ALA A 185 -2.56 19.95 8.56
N ASN A 186 -2.98 20.22 9.80
CA ASN A 186 -2.89 19.29 10.91
C ASN A 186 -4.30 18.84 11.27
N CYS A 187 -4.65 17.61 10.93
CA CYS A 187 -6.00 17.10 11.08
C CYS A 187 -6.06 15.92 12.04
N LYS A 188 -7.17 15.75 12.73
CA LYS A 188 -7.41 14.52 13.49
C LYS A 188 -7.64 13.36 12.53
N LEU A 189 -7.00 12.21 12.76
CA LEU A 189 -7.11 11.05 11.88
C LEU A 189 -8.57 10.61 11.64
N LYS A 190 -9.44 10.69 12.64
CA LYS A 190 -10.86 10.33 12.52
C LYS A 190 -11.64 11.17 11.52
N ASN A 191 -11.18 12.39 11.23
CA ASN A 191 -11.82 13.27 10.27
C ASN A 191 -11.44 12.91 8.83
N VAL A 192 -10.23 12.35 8.66
CA VAL A 192 -9.65 12.04 7.34
C VAL A 192 -9.89 10.58 6.96
N ILE A 193 -9.92 9.68 7.93
CA ILE A 193 -10.16 8.25 7.72
C ILE A 193 -11.16 7.68 8.71
N ASN A 194 -11.83 6.59 8.35
CA ASN A 194 -12.81 5.92 9.22
C ASN A 194 -12.18 5.07 10.35
N ILE A 195 -11.17 5.60 11.04
CA ILE A 195 -10.59 4.99 12.25
C ILE A 195 -11.55 5.17 13.43
N LYS A 196 -11.79 4.10 14.21
CA LYS A 196 -12.72 4.11 15.36
C LYS A 196 -12.07 3.72 16.68
N LYS A 197 -10.85 3.16 16.64
CA LYS A 197 -10.17 2.63 17.82
C LYS A 197 -8.67 2.72 17.65
N THR A 198 -7.98 2.73 18.78
CA THR A 198 -6.52 2.65 18.85
C THR A 198 -6.02 1.45 18.06
N THR A 199 -5.00 1.68 17.23
CA THR A 199 -4.45 0.69 16.30
C THR A 199 -2.93 0.80 16.28
N SER A 200 -2.21 -0.32 16.22
CA SER A 200 -0.76 -0.30 16.05
C SER A 200 -0.36 0.19 14.66
N MET A 201 0.82 0.81 14.56
CA MET A 201 1.42 1.28 13.29
C MET A 201 1.29 0.26 12.15
N ASN A 202 1.68 -0.99 12.39
CA ASN A 202 1.65 -2.04 11.37
C ASN A 202 0.25 -2.35 10.84
N VAL A 203 -0.76 -2.34 11.71
CA VAL A 203 -2.15 -2.57 11.30
C VAL A 203 -2.69 -1.33 10.59
N PHE A 204 -2.32 -0.14 11.04
CA PHE A 204 -2.70 1.12 10.42
C PHE A 204 -2.20 1.22 8.98
N LEU A 205 -0.89 1.04 8.75
CA LEU A 205 -0.28 1.10 7.42
C LEU A 205 -0.87 0.04 6.47
N LYS A 206 -1.07 -1.20 6.95
CA LYS A 206 -1.73 -2.26 6.17
C LYS A 206 -3.18 -1.92 5.77
N LYS A 207 -3.92 -1.25 6.64
CA LYS A 207 -5.30 -0.81 6.37
C LYS A 207 -5.37 0.37 5.40
N LEU A 208 -4.39 1.27 5.43
CA LEU A 208 -4.23 2.30 4.41
C LEU A 208 -3.74 1.72 3.08
N GLY A 209 -2.99 0.62 3.12
CA GLY A 209 -2.34 0.04 1.94
C GLY A 209 -0.99 0.69 1.62
N VAL A 210 -0.40 1.40 2.58
CA VAL A 210 0.93 1.99 2.49
C VAL A 210 1.98 0.89 2.57
N LYS A 211 2.95 0.93 1.65
CA LYS A 211 4.02 -0.08 1.53
C LYS A 211 5.41 0.47 1.80
N GLN A 212 5.60 1.76 1.54
CA GLN A 212 6.84 2.49 1.77
C GLN A 212 6.54 3.59 2.77
N TYR A 213 7.38 3.70 3.78
CA TYR A 213 7.25 4.68 4.85
C TYR A 213 8.62 4.82 5.51
N ASN A 214 8.90 6.01 6.03
CA ASN A 214 10.03 6.27 6.90
C ASN A 214 9.54 6.22 8.36
N TYR A 215 10.21 5.46 9.22
CA TYR A 215 9.86 5.37 10.64
C TYR A 215 11.03 5.83 11.50
N ASN A 216 10.78 6.86 12.30
CA ASN A 216 11.74 7.32 13.30
C ASN A 216 11.35 6.79 14.68
N SER A 217 12.10 5.80 15.16
CA SER A 217 11.86 5.18 16.47
C SER A 217 12.08 6.13 17.65
N LYS A 218 13.01 7.07 17.54
CA LYS A 218 13.32 8.03 18.62
C LYS A 218 12.22 9.07 18.80
N LYS A 219 11.62 9.53 17.70
CA LYS A 219 10.56 10.55 17.70
C LYS A 219 9.15 9.95 17.70
N HIS A 220 9.03 8.63 17.56
CA HIS A 220 7.77 7.93 17.31
C HIS A 220 7.00 8.50 16.11
N THR A 221 7.71 8.92 15.05
CA THR A 221 7.10 9.49 13.85
C THR A 221 7.11 8.52 12.69
N ILE A 222 6.06 8.56 11.87
CA ILE A 222 6.00 7.89 10.58
C ILE A 222 5.69 8.89 9.49
N ASP A 223 6.42 8.75 8.38
CA ASP A 223 6.28 9.59 7.21
C ASP A 223 6.02 8.71 5.98
N PHE A 224 5.02 9.05 5.17
CA PHE A 224 4.66 8.29 3.98
C PHE A 224 3.78 9.08 3.03
N ILE A 225 3.72 8.66 1.77
CA ILE A 225 2.83 9.23 0.76
C ILE A 225 1.46 8.54 0.82
N CYS A 226 0.38 9.32 0.87
CA CYS A 226 -0.98 8.79 0.78
C CYS A 226 -1.99 9.80 0.24
N GLY A 227 -2.65 9.45 -0.86
CA GLY A 227 -3.58 10.36 -1.53
C GLY A 227 -2.86 11.35 -2.45
N LYS A 228 -3.66 12.05 -3.25
CA LYS A 228 -3.20 13.04 -4.22
C LYS A 228 -4.12 14.25 -4.22
N CYS A 229 -3.59 15.42 -4.55
CA CYS A 229 -4.36 16.61 -4.87
C CYS A 229 -4.24 16.93 -6.36
N TYR A 230 -5.26 17.55 -6.92
CA TYR A 230 -5.22 18.08 -8.28
C TYR A 230 -4.72 19.52 -8.21
N CYS A 231 -3.69 19.83 -9.00
CA CYS A 231 -3.03 21.13 -9.04
C CYS A 231 -3.13 21.67 -10.46
N LYS A 232 -3.57 22.92 -10.59
CA LYS A 232 -3.58 23.64 -11.86
C LYS A 232 -2.60 24.80 -11.72
N PHE A 233 -1.49 24.74 -12.45
CA PHE A 233 -0.39 25.70 -12.34
C PHE A 233 -0.56 26.89 -13.29
N ASP A 234 -1.18 26.67 -14.45
CA ASP A 234 -1.42 27.70 -15.47
C ASP A 234 -2.87 27.69 -15.97
N ASN A 235 -3.26 28.75 -16.69
CA ASN A 235 -4.63 28.91 -17.20
C ASN A 235 -4.97 27.94 -18.35
N ASP A 236 -3.96 27.36 -19.00
CA ASP A 236 -4.12 26.35 -20.03
C ASP A 236 -4.41 24.99 -19.38
N ASP A 237 -5.48 24.33 -19.84
CA ASP A 237 -5.98 23.06 -19.25
C ASP A 237 -5.03 21.86 -19.47
N ASP A 238 -3.93 22.05 -20.18
CA ASP A 238 -2.99 21.00 -20.58
C ASP A 238 -1.92 20.66 -19.52
N ASP A 239 -1.70 21.54 -18.52
CA ASP A 239 -0.63 21.39 -17.51
C ASP A 239 -1.14 21.02 -16.10
N ALA A 240 -2.33 20.41 -16.04
CA ALA A 240 -2.90 20.00 -14.76
C ALA A 240 -2.35 18.66 -14.27
N GLU A 241 -1.75 18.67 -13.07
CA GLU A 241 -1.07 17.51 -12.52
C GLU A 241 -1.64 17.04 -11.18
N TYR A 242 -1.39 15.77 -10.85
CA TYR A 242 -1.73 15.20 -9.56
C TYR A 242 -0.49 15.04 -8.68
N GLU A 243 -0.37 15.92 -7.69
CA GLU A 243 0.71 15.86 -6.71
C GLU A 243 0.40 14.91 -5.56
N ASP A 244 1.46 14.29 -5.04
CA ASP A 244 1.39 13.37 -3.92
C ASP A 244 1.29 14.12 -2.59
N ILE A 245 0.46 13.61 -1.68
CA ILE A 245 0.34 14.16 -0.33
C ILE A 245 1.25 13.40 0.63
N TRP A 246 2.19 14.11 1.23
CA TRP A 246 3.03 13.63 2.32
C TRP A 246 2.27 13.66 3.64
N TRP A 247 2.29 12.54 4.35
CA TRP A 247 1.72 12.40 5.67
C TRP A 247 2.84 12.28 6.68
N THR A 248 2.81 13.12 7.70
CA THR A 248 3.67 12.99 8.89
C THR A 248 2.78 12.77 10.11
N ILE A 249 3.03 11.70 10.86
CA ILE A 249 2.26 11.37 12.06
C ILE A 249 3.21 11.12 13.23
N LYS A 250 2.98 11.83 14.33
CA LYS A 250 3.57 11.47 15.63
C LYS A 250 2.63 10.53 16.38
N MET A 251 3.11 9.33 16.66
CA MET A 251 2.40 8.31 17.43
C MET A 251 2.62 8.48 18.93
N ASN A 252 1.88 7.73 19.74
CA ASN A 252 2.20 7.62 21.16
C ASN A 252 3.44 6.75 21.41
N ASP A 253 3.91 6.70 22.65
CA ASP A 253 5.12 5.96 23.07
C ASP A 253 5.03 4.45 22.83
N LYS A 254 3.81 3.91 22.59
CA LYS A 254 3.57 2.51 22.23
C LYS A 254 3.52 2.28 20.71
N ASN A 255 3.85 3.27 19.88
CA ASN A 255 3.70 3.27 18.42
C ASN A 255 2.27 2.95 17.97
N GLN A 256 1.30 3.54 18.64
CA GLN A 256 -0.12 3.39 18.34
C GLN A 256 -0.72 4.72 17.89
N LEU A 257 -1.75 4.61 17.06
CA LEU A 257 -2.54 5.71 16.54
C LEU A 257 -3.95 5.60 17.10
N THR A 258 -4.48 6.72 17.59
CA THR A 258 -5.85 6.86 18.08
C THR A 258 -6.68 7.66 17.06
N PRO A 259 -8.01 7.66 17.19
CA PRO A 259 -8.86 8.52 16.35
C PRO A 259 -8.49 10.02 16.41
N ASP A 260 -7.96 10.49 17.54
CA ASP A 260 -7.57 11.89 17.75
C ASP A 260 -6.10 12.17 17.50
N THR A 261 -5.30 11.17 17.09
CA THR A 261 -3.93 11.41 16.65
C THR A 261 -3.94 12.43 15.51
N ILE A 262 -3.08 13.44 15.64
CA ILE A 262 -2.90 14.46 14.61
C ILE A 262 -2.02 13.91 13.50
N VAL A 263 -2.50 14.08 12.27
CA VAL A 263 -1.73 13.88 11.06
C VAL A 263 -1.49 15.22 10.40
N ASN A 264 -0.23 15.45 10.03
CA ASN A 264 0.16 16.59 9.21
C ASN A 264 0.15 16.17 7.73
N PHE A 265 -0.50 16.97 6.90
CA PHE A 265 -0.49 16.85 5.44
C PHE A 265 0.30 17.99 4.83
N GLN A 266 1.21 17.64 3.94
CA GLN A 266 1.95 18.57 3.09
C GLN A 266 1.88 18.08 1.65
N ARG A 267 1.72 19.04 0.73
CA ARG A 267 1.86 18.78 -0.71
C ARG A 267 3.36 18.64 -0.99
N ILE A 268 3.75 17.61 -1.74
CA ILE A 268 5.15 17.43 -2.17
C ILE A 268 5.31 18.15 -3.49
N THR A 269 6.09 19.23 -3.48
CA THR A 269 6.52 19.85 -4.73
C THR A 269 7.84 19.20 -5.19
N ASP A 270 8.11 19.21 -6.50
CA ASP A 270 9.20 18.46 -7.14
C ASP A 270 10.61 18.72 -6.56
N TRP A 271 10.79 19.77 -5.77
CA TRP A 271 12.05 20.13 -5.12
C TRP A 271 12.34 19.34 -3.82
N GLU A 272 11.36 18.62 -3.28
CA GLU A 272 11.42 18.02 -1.94
C GLU A 272 11.67 16.49 -1.95
N VAL A 273 11.80 15.88 -3.13
CA VAL A 273 12.04 14.43 -3.28
C VAL A 273 13.54 14.17 -3.48
N TRP A 274 14.26 13.85 -2.40
CA TRP A 274 15.65 13.35 -2.41
C TRP A 274 15.76 12.05 -1.63
#